data_AF-A0A7C5QAT5-F1
#
_entry.id   AF-A0A7C5QAT5-F1
#
_cell.length_a   1.000
_cell.length_b   1.000
_cell.length_c   1.000
_cell.angle_alpha   90.00
_cell.angle_beta   90.00
_cell.angle_gamma   90.00
#
_symmetry.space_group_name_H-M   'P 1'
#
loop_
_entity.id
_entity.type
_entity.pdbx_description
1 polymer ?
#
loop_
_entity_poly.entity_id
_entity_poly.type
_entity_poly.pdbx_seq_one_letter_code
_entity_poly.pdbx_strand_id
1 'polypeptide(L)'
;MTTGLGKSGAESGMEAAASRSGAHNGRLARLDRLDLLSLLALALLAAALVAAVLDYPADLPTRKELRQQQMVDPKLAAALDAAVNLIASGNPAEADKLVARLEQAYPYNGKVHMLRADLYLLRQQPIQAMLAMRRAVDLYPEFLDRKADDFQGRKVRNTMREAQQALEGQDLEMPPEERARYRKVLLYLQRKLAGSCG
;
A
#
# COMPACT_ATOMS: atom_id res chain seq x y z
N MET A 1 31.28 44.55 -22.49
CA MET A 1 32.66 44.89 -22.89
C MET A 1 33.35 45.50 -21.69
N THR A 2 34.18 44.74 -20.99
CA THR A 2 35.48 45.13 -20.41
C THR A 2 36.11 43.90 -19.76
N THR A 3 37.42 43.81 -19.90
CA THR A 3 38.32 42.66 -19.81
C THR A 3 39.25 42.76 -18.59
N GLY A 4 39.78 41.63 -18.13
CA GLY A 4 40.92 41.52 -17.21
C GLY A 4 40.93 40.12 -16.57
N LEU A 5 41.59 39.08 -17.07
CA LEU A 5 43.02 38.84 -17.39
C LEU A 5 43.97 39.08 -16.21
N GLY A 6 44.16 38.03 -15.41
CA GLY A 6 45.28 37.86 -14.47
C GLY A 6 46.02 36.56 -14.80
N LYS A 7 47.22 36.71 -15.37
CA LYS A 7 48.15 35.65 -15.79
C LYS A 7 49.18 35.38 -14.69
N SER A 8 49.60 34.11 -14.64
CA SER A 8 51.00 33.66 -14.53
C SER A 8 51.67 33.56 -13.16
N GLY A 9 52.33 32.41 -12.97
CA GLY A 9 53.26 32.10 -11.89
C GLY A 9 53.52 30.60 -11.82
N ALA A 10 54.17 30.05 -12.84
CA ALA A 10 54.82 28.74 -12.76
C ALA A 10 56.16 28.91 -12.05
N GLU A 11 56.48 28.06 -11.09
CA GLU A 11 57.88 27.74 -10.78
C GLU A 11 58.00 26.34 -10.15
N SER A 12 58.97 25.63 -10.71
CA SER A 12 59.38 24.25 -10.52
C SER A 12 60.19 24.05 -9.23
N GLY A 13 60.05 22.87 -8.61
CA GLY A 13 60.97 22.39 -7.59
C GLY A 13 60.96 20.86 -7.52
N MET A 14 61.96 20.25 -8.18
CA MET A 14 62.31 18.84 -8.10
C MET A 14 62.87 18.45 -6.72
N GLU A 15 62.61 17.19 -6.37
CA GLU A 15 63.42 16.29 -5.52
C GLU A 15 63.82 16.72 -4.10
N ALA A 16 63.34 15.97 -3.10
CA ALA A 16 64.09 14.83 -2.57
C ALA A 16 63.36 14.16 -1.40
N ALA A 17 63.58 12.84 -1.32
CA ALA A 17 62.93 11.87 -0.45
C ALA A 17 63.22 12.06 1.04
N ALA A 18 62.21 11.80 1.87
CA ALA A 18 62.40 11.26 3.22
C ALA A 18 61.13 10.56 3.73
N SER A 19 61.12 9.23 3.54
CA SER A 19 60.72 8.23 4.53
C SER A 19 59.54 8.54 5.46
N ARG A 20 58.33 8.09 5.09
CA ARG A 20 57.34 7.55 6.04
C ARG A 20 56.64 6.34 5.43
N SER A 21 57.37 5.24 5.36
CA SER A 21 56.79 3.90 5.27
C SER A 21 56.11 3.59 6.61
N GLY A 22 54.89 4.09 6.77
CA GLY A 22 53.99 3.77 7.87
C GLY A 22 53.11 2.60 7.47
N ALA A 23 53.39 1.45 8.06
CA ALA A 23 52.69 0.19 7.87
C ALA A 23 51.15 0.33 7.91
N HIS A 24 50.50 0.10 6.77
CA HIS A 24 49.06 -0.20 6.68
C HIS A 24 48.78 -1.61 6.15
N ASN A 25 49.76 -2.52 6.25
CA ASN A 25 49.55 -3.96 6.06
C ASN A 25 49.52 -4.66 7.43
N GLY A 26 48.34 -4.68 8.06
CA GLY A 26 48.18 -5.30 9.38
C GLY A 26 46.75 -5.40 9.92
N ARG A 27 45.72 -5.17 9.10
CA ARG A 27 44.32 -5.42 9.47
C ARG A 27 43.66 -6.42 8.50
N LEU A 28 44.31 -7.56 8.29
CA LEU A 28 43.54 -8.81 8.28
C LEU A 28 43.34 -9.14 9.76
N ALA A 29 42.46 -8.36 10.38
CA ALA A 29 42.06 -8.54 11.76
C ALA A 29 41.60 -9.98 11.92
N ARG A 30 42.05 -10.64 13.00
CA ARG A 30 41.44 -11.87 13.48
C ARG A 30 39.93 -11.62 13.49
N LEU A 31 39.20 -12.31 12.61
CA LEU A 31 37.75 -12.37 12.67
C LEU A 31 37.42 -12.92 14.05
N ASP A 32 36.89 -12.04 14.89
CA ASP A 32 36.48 -12.44 16.23
C ASP A 32 35.36 -13.47 16.08
N ARG A 33 35.20 -14.38 17.04
CA ARG A 33 34.20 -15.47 16.91
C ARG A 33 32.79 -14.92 16.72
N LEU A 34 32.54 -13.71 17.23
CA LEU A 34 31.29 -12.98 17.09
C LEU A 34 31.10 -12.40 15.68
N ASP A 35 32.16 -11.96 15.01
CA ASP A 35 32.10 -11.49 13.61
C ASP A 35 31.85 -12.65 12.65
N LEU A 36 32.41 -13.83 12.94
CA LEU A 36 32.13 -15.03 12.15
C LEU A 36 30.67 -15.46 12.30
N LEU A 37 30.12 -15.39 13.53
CA LEU A 37 28.72 -15.72 13.80
C LEU A 37 27.76 -14.72 13.14
N SER A 38 28.08 -13.42 13.14
CA SER A 38 27.24 -12.40 12.50
C SER A 38 27.23 -12.56 10.98
N LEU A 39 28.36 -12.88 10.36
CA LEU A 39 28.45 -13.19 8.92
C LEU A 39 27.64 -14.44 8.55
N LEU A 40 27.70 -15.50 9.37
CA LEU A 40 26.91 -16.71 9.16
C LEU A 40 25.40 -16.44 9.29
N ALA A 41 25.00 -15.67 10.29
CA ALA A 41 23.60 -15.28 10.46
C ALA A 41 23.09 -14.44 9.28
N LEU A 42 23.90 -13.51 8.77
CA LEU A 42 23.56 -12.70 7.61
C LEU A 42 23.44 -13.55 6.34
N ALA A 43 24.34 -14.51 6.15
CA ALA A 43 24.30 -15.44 5.02
C ALA A 43 23.05 -16.34 5.06
N LEU A 44 22.68 -16.83 6.24
CA LEU A 44 21.45 -17.61 6.44
C LEU A 44 20.20 -16.76 6.18
N LEU A 45 20.16 -15.52 6.65
CA LEU A 45 19.06 -14.60 6.40
C LEU A 45 18.92 -14.30 4.89
N ALA A 46 20.04 -14.04 4.21
CA ALA A 46 20.06 -13.82 2.77
C ALA A 46 19.57 -15.05 1.99
N ALA A 47 20.00 -16.25 2.38
CA ALA A 47 19.54 -17.50 1.78
C ALA A 47 18.03 -17.72 2.00
N ALA A 48 17.52 -17.43 3.20
CA ALA A 48 16.10 -17.52 3.50
C ALA A 48 15.26 -16.52 2.69
N LEU A 49 15.75 -15.29 2.51
CA LEU A 49 15.12 -14.29 1.66
C LEU A 49 15.08 -14.72 0.19
N VAL A 50 16.17 -15.26 -0.34
CA VAL A 50 16.22 -15.77 -1.72
C VAL A 50 15.27 -16.95 -1.90
N ALA A 51 15.23 -17.89 -0.94
CA ALA A 51 14.28 -19.00 -0.96
C ALA A 51 12.83 -18.50 -0.96
N ALA A 52 12.50 -17.49 -0.15
CA ALA A 52 11.17 -16.89 -0.10
C ALA A 52 10.78 -16.16 -1.40
N VAL A 53 11.76 -15.60 -2.14
CA VAL A 53 11.53 -14.98 -3.45
C VAL A 53 11.38 -16.01 -4.55
N LEU A 54 12.11 -17.14 -4.48
CA LEU A 54 12.02 -18.23 -5.46
C LEU A 54 10.75 -19.07 -5.31
N ASP A 55 10.25 -19.22 -4.08
CA ASP A 55 8.98 -19.88 -3.77
C ASP A 55 7.78 -18.93 -3.91
N TYR A 56 8.01 -17.71 -4.40
CA TYR A 56 6.94 -16.77 -4.69
C TYR A 56 6.19 -17.28 -5.92
N PRO A 57 4.87 -17.55 -5.83
CA PRO A 57 4.13 -18.07 -6.96
C PRO A 57 4.23 -17.08 -8.12
N ALA A 58 4.85 -17.53 -9.22
CA ALA A 58 5.00 -16.74 -10.44
C ALA A 58 3.63 -16.42 -11.09
N ASP A 59 2.60 -17.19 -10.74
CA ASP A 59 1.23 -17.05 -11.24
C ASP A 59 0.36 -16.25 -10.26
N LEU A 60 0.75 -15.01 -9.98
CA LEU A 60 -0.24 -14.07 -9.46
C LEU A 60 -1.19 -13.72 -10.61
N PRO A 61 -2.50 -14.00 -10.49
CA PRO A 61 -3.45 -13.78 -11.56
C PRO A 61 -3.40 -12.32 -12.00
N THR A 62 -3.26 -12.13 -13.31
CA THR A 62 -3.16 -10.82 -13.92
C THR A 62 -4.43 -10.02 -13.57
N ARG A 63 -4.35 -8.68 -13.49
CA ARG A 63 -5.53 -7.83 -13.21
C ARG A 63 -6.72 -8.11 -14.15
N LYS A 64 -6.43 -8.59 -15.37
CA LYS A 64 -7.42 -9.00 -16.37
C LYS A 64 -8.05 -10.37 -16.05
N GLU A 65 -7.28 -11.32 -15.54
CA GLU A 65 -7.76 -12.65 -15.13
C GLU A 65 -8.58 -12.57 -13.84
N LEU A 66 -8.14 -11.73 -12.89
CA LEU A 66 -8.93 -11.40 -11.70
C LEU A 66 -10.29 -10.79 -12.07
N ARG A 67 -10.36 -9.92 -13.08
CA ARG A 67 -11.64 -9.37 -13.59
C ARG A 67 -12.53 -10.44 -14.22
N GLN A 68 -11.96 -11.39 -14.96
CA GLN A 68 -12.74 -12.47 -15.55
C GLN A 68 -13.27 -13.44 -14.50
N GLN A 69 -12.48 -13.72 -13.46
CA GLN A 69 -12.92 -14.52 -12.30
C GLN A 69 -14.00 -13.81 -11.47
N GLN A 70 -14.00 -12.47 -11.43
CA GLN A 70 -15.04 -11.69 -10.75
C GLN A 70 -16.42 -11.76 -11.43
N MET A 71 -16.50 -12.12 -12.72
CA MET A 71 -17.70 -11.94 -13.55
C MET A 71 -18.60 -13.19 -13.71
N VAL A 72 -18.22 -14.39 -13.24
CA VAL A 72 -18.93 -15.63 -13.65
C VAL A 72 -19.13 -16.67 -12.54
N ASP A 73 -19.06 -16.30 -11.26
CA ASP A 73 -19.47 -17.23 -10.18
C ASP A 73 -20.91 -16.96 -9.73
N PRO A 74 -21.90 -17.79 -10.10
CA PRO A 74 -23.29 -17.61 -9.67
C PRO A 74 -23.45 -17.76 -8.14
N LYS A 75 -22.57 -18.51 -7.47
CA LYS A 75 -22.59 -18.63 -6.01
C LYS A 75 -22.17 -17.33 -5.35
N LEU A 76 -21.18 -16.64 -5.92
CA LEU A 76 -20.76 -15.33 -5.45
C LEU A 76 -21.88 -14.31 -5.61
N ALA A 77 -22.52 -14.26 -6.79
CA ALA A 77 -23.63 -13.34 -7.03
C ALA A 77 -24.76 -13.53 -6.00
N ALA A 78 -25.21 -14.78 -5.80
CA ALA A 78 -26.25 -15.09 -4.82
C ALA A 78 -25.83 -14.74 -3.38
N ALA A 79 -24.56 -14.94 -3.04
CA ALA A 79 -24.05 -14.60 -1.70
C ALA A 79 -23.89 -13.09 -1.48
N LEU A 80 -23.54 -12.32 -2.52
CA LEU A 80 -23.53 -10.85 -2.48
C LEU A 80 -24.94 -10.32 -2.26
N ASP A 81 -25.93 -10.83 -3.00
CA ASP A 81 -27.33 -10.44 -2.85
C ASP A 81 -27.86 -10.79 -1.44
N ALA A 82 -27.52 -11.98 -0.94
CA ALA A 82 -27.85 -12.37 0.43
C ALA A 82 -27.25 -11.42 1.47
N ALA A 83 -26.00 -10.99 1.30
CA ALA A 83 -25.37 -10.04 2.20
C ALA A 83 -26.04 -8.66 2.16
N VAL A 84 -26.40 -8.17 0.97
CA VAL A 84 -27.19 -6.92 0.81
C VAL A 84 -28.53 -7.04 1.52
N ASN A 85 -29.24 -8.16 1.35
CA ASN A 85 -30.53 -8.38 1.99
C ASN A 85 -30.42 -8.47 3.51
N LEU A 86 -29.36 -9.09 4.05
CA LEU A 86 -29.11 -9.13 5.49
C LEU A 86 -28.84 -7.73 6.06
N ILE A 87 -28.09 -6.90 5.33
CA ILE A 87 -27.89 -5.48 5.69
C ILE A 87 -29.23 -4.74 5.69
N ALA A 88 -30.01 -4.85 4.62
CA ALA A 88 -31.27 -4.13 4.44
C ALA A 88 -32.36 -4.57 5.43
N SER A 89 -32.37 -5.85 5.81
CA SER A 89 -33.32 -6.42 6.77
C SER A 89 -32.97 -6.17 8.24
N GLY A 90 -31.91 -5.41 8.53
CA GLY A 90 -31.52 -5.08 9.91
C GLY A 90 -30.78 -6.21 10.62
N ASN A 91 -30.13 -7.12 9.88
CA ASN A 91 -29.33 -8.22 10.42
C ASN A 91 -27.82 -8.03 10.14
N PRO A 92 -27.19 -6.91 10.57
CA PRO A 92 -25.81 -6.58 10.21
C PRO A 92 -24.78 -7.55 10.81
N ALA A 93 -25.12 -8.26 11.90
CA ALA A 93 -24.24 -9.26 12.50
C ALA A 93 -24.10 -10.52 11.63
N GLU A 94 -25.18 -10.96 10.99
CA GLU A 94 -25.14 -12.09 10.07
C GLU A 94 -24.50 -11.69 8.75
N ALA A 95 -24.81 -10.49 8.27
CA ALA A 95 -24.13 -9.91 7.11
C ALA A 95 -22.62 -9.85 7.32
N ASP A 96 -22.15 -9.45 8.50
CA ASP A 96 -20.72 -9.41 8.82
C ASP A 96 -20.05 -10.80 8.75
N LYS A 97 -20.69 -11.83 9.32
CA LYS A 97 -20.22 -13.22 9.23
C LYS A 97 -20.18 -13.72 7.78
N LEU A 98 -21.17 -13.35 6.96
CA LEU A 98 -21.21 -13.72 5.56
C LEU A 98 -20.11 -12.99 4.77
N VAL A 99 -19.98 -11.67 4.94
CA VAL A 99 -18.95 -10.87 4.27
C VAL A 99 -17.54 -11.33 4.67
N ALA A 100 -17.30 -11.68 5.93
CA ALA A 100 -16.01 -12.23 6.35
C ALA A 100 -15.65 -13.53 5.63
N ARG A 101 -16.63 -14.43 5.41
CA ARG A 101 -16.43 -15.65 4.61
C ARG A 101 -16.18 -15.32 3.14
N LEU A 102 -16.90 -14.35 2.59
CA LEU A 102 -16.71 -13.90 1.21
C LEU A 102 -15.34 -13.24 0.99
N GLU A 103 -14.82 -12.49 1.96
CA GLU A 103 -13.47 -11.91 1.87
C GLU A 103 -12.37 -12.97 1.85
N GLN A 104 -12.58 -14.08 2.57
CA GLN A 104 -11.64 -15.22 2.56
C GLN A 104 -11.73 -16.00 1.24
N ALA A 105 -12.93 -16.26 0.76
CA ALA A 105 -13.15 -17.04 -0.47
C ALA A 105 -12.87 -16.25 -1.75
N TYR A 106 -13.11 -14.93 -1.73
CA TYR A 106 -13.00 -14.03 -2.88
C TYR A 106 -12.20 -12.75 -2.54
N PRO A 107 -10.93 -12.88 -2.10
CA PRO A 107 -10.14 -11.76 -1.57
C PRO A 107 -9.87 -10.64 -2.57
N TYR A 108 -9.99 -10.95 -3.87
CA TYR A 108 -9.76 -10.02 -4.97
C TYR A 108 -11.06 -9.47 -5.57
N ASN A 109 -12.24 -9.73 -5.00
CA ASN A 109 -13.49 -9.21 -5.54
C ASN A 109 -13.83 -7.81 -4.96
N GLY A 110 -13.94 -6.81 -5.83
CA GLY A 110 -14.22 -5.42 -5.41
C GLY A 110 -15.58 -5.24 -4.72
N LYS A 111 -16.63 -5.97 -5.12
CA LYS A 111 -17.99 -5.88 -4.53
C LYS A 111 -18.00 -6.38 -3.09
N VAL A 112 -17.23 -7.41 -2.77
CA VAL A 112 -17.08 -7.92 -1.39
C VAL A 112 -16.50 -6.83 -0.47
N HIS A 113 -15.43 -6.15 -0.91
CA HIS A 113 -14.84 -5.04 -0.14
C HIS A 113 -15.77 -3.82 -0.07
N MET A 114 -16.64 -3.60 -1.07
CA MET A 114 -17.66 -2.55 -1.01
C MET A 114 -18.74 -2.89 0.03
N LEU A 115 -19.18 -4.14 0.14
CA LEU A 115 -20.11 -4.58 1.20
C LEU A 115 -19.50 -4.43 2.60
N ARG A 116 -18.21 -4.73 2.74
CA ARG A 116 -17.49 -4.46 3.99
C ARG A 116 -17.55 -2.97 4.36
N ALA A 117 -17.39 -2.09 3.38
CA ALA A 117 -17.54 -0.65 3.60
C ALA A 117 -18.96 -0.27 4.06
N ASP A 118 -19.99 -0.86 3.46
CA ASP A 118 -21.38 -0.64 3.86
C ASP A 118 -21.63 -1.05 5.32
N LEU A 119 -21.06 -2.19 5.76
CA LEU A 119 -21.14 -2.61 7.17
C LEU A 119 -20.44 -1.61 8.12
N TYR A 120 -19.31 -1.04 7.72
CA TYR A 120 -18.64 -0.01 8.51
C TYR A 120 -19.45 1.29 8.59
N LEU A 121 -20.14 1.67 7.51
CA LEU A 121 -21.03 2.84 7.51
C LEU A 121 -22.21 2.64 8.47
N LEU A 122 -22.83 1.45 8.50
CA LEU A 122 -23.89 1.14 9.47
C LEU A 122 -23.43 1.28 10.92
N ARG A 123 -22.14 1.03 11.19
CA ARG A 123 -21.52 1.15 12.51
C ARG A 123 -20.99 2.56 12.79
N GLN A 124 -21.22 3.53 11.90
CA GLN A 124 -20.68 4.88 11.99
C GLN A 124 -19.14 4.90 12.09
N GLN A 125 -18.49 4.02 11.33
CA GLN A 125 -17.02 3.92 11.26
C GLN A 125 -16.50 4.40 9.90
N PRO A 126 -16.60 5.72 9.58
CA PRO A 126 -16.34 6.23 8.24
C PRO A 126 -14.88 6.08 7.80
N ILE A 127 -13.92 6.10 8.74
CA ILE A 127 -12.50 5.86 8.43
C ILE A 127 -12.29 4.42 7.93
N GLN A 128 -12.88 3.43 8.62
CA GLN A 128 -12.79 2.02 8.20
C GLN A 128 -13.54 1.77 6.89
N ALA A 129 -14.71 2.40 6.72
CA ALA A 129 -15.45 2.37 5.46
C ALA A 129 -14.60 2.91 4.29
N MET A 130 -13.93 4.05 4.47
CA MET A 130 -13.03 4.63 3.47
C MET A 130 -11.89 3.67 3.09
N LEU A 131 -11.28 2.98 4.07
CA LEU A 131 -10.21 2.01 3.81
C LEU A 131 -10.71 0.81 3.00
N ALA A 132 -11.88 0.28 3.34
CA ALA A 132 -12.52 -0.79 2.58
C ALA A 132 -12.87 -0.34 1.15
N MET A 133 -13.43 0.88 0.98
CA MET A 133 -13.72 1.46 -0.33
C MET A 133 -12.47 1.65 -1.18
N ARG A 134 -11.34 2.08 -0.57
CA ARG A 134 -10.06 2.15 -1.27
C ARG A 134 -9.70 0.79 -1.88
N ARG A 135 -9.79 -0.29 -1.09
CA ARG A 135 -9.51 -1.64 -1.57
C ARG A 135 -10.48 -2.07 -2.66
N ALA A 136 -11.76 -1.77 -2.50
CA ALA A 136 -12.79 -2.04 -3.50
C ALA A 136 -12.49 -1.34 -4.84
N VAL A 137 -12.14 -0.05 -4.81
CA VAL A 137 -11.79 0.75 -6.01
C VAL A 137 -10.49 0.27 -6.67
N ASP A 138 -9.49 -0.13 -5.88
CA ASP A 138 -8.23 -0.65 -6.41
C ASP A 138 -8.47 -1.93 -7.22
N LEU A 139 -9.34 -2.80 -6.72
CA LEU A 139 -9.75 -4.05 -7.37
C LEU A 139 -10.72 -3.82 -8.54
N TYR A 140 -11.67 -2.91 -8.39
CA TYR A 140 -12.71 -2.63 -9.39
C TYR A 140 -12.91 -1.12 -9.59
N PRO A 141 -12.11 -0.50 -10.49
CA PRO A 141 -12.15 0.95 -10.72
C PRO A 141 -13.45 1.49 -11.31
N GLU A 142 -14.25 0.63 -11.95
CA GLU A 142 -15.53 0.99 -12.57
C GLU A 142 -16.55 1.52 -11.54
N PHE A 143 -16.35 1.25 -10.25
CA PHE A 143 -17.09 1.93 -9.18
C PHE A 143 -16.98 3.45 -9.23
N LEU A 144 -15.95 4.01 -9.87
CA LEU A 144 -15.80 5.46 -10.03
C LEU A 144 -16.18 5.96 -11.42
N ASP A 145 -16.43 5.06 -12.39
CA ASP A 145 -16.84 5.42 -13.74
C ASP A 145 -18.35 5.71 -13.76
N ARG A 146 -18.71 6.95 -14.12
CA ARG A 146 -20.11 7.40 -14.14
C ARG A 146 -20.96 6.67 -15.18
N LYS A 147 -20.33 6.02 -16.16
CA LYS A 147 -20.99 5.26 -17.23
C LYS A 147 -21.17 3.77 -16.89
N ALA A 148 -20.53 3.28 -15.83
CA ALA A 148 -20.67 1.90 -15.41
C ALA A 148 -21.98 1.67 -14.65
N ASP A 149 -22.59 0.50 -14.86
CA ASP A 149 -23.85 0.12 -14.19
C ASP A 149 -23.69 0.08 -12.65
N ASP A 150 -22.52 -0.35 -12.19
CA ASP A 150 -22.18 -0.43 -10.77
C ASP A 150 -21.57 0.86 -10.21
N PHE A 151 -21.85 2.04 -10.78
CA PHE A 151 -21.26 3.31 -10.31
C PHE A 151 -21.55 3.59 -8.82
N GLN A 152 -20.49 3.75 -8.01
CA GLN A 152 -20.53 4.05 -6.57
C GLN A 152 -19.85 5.39 -6.22
N GLY A 153 -19.46 6.22 -7.19
CA GLY A 153 -18.62 7.40 -6.95
C GLY A 153 -19.24 8.43 -6.01
N ARG A 154 -20.58 8.55 -5.96
CA ARG A 154 -21.27 9.41 -4.98
C ARG A 154 -21.12 8.87 -3.55
N LYS A 155 -21.31 7.56 -3.35
CA LYS A 155 -21.15 6.90 -2.05
C LYS A 155 -19.71 7.07 -1.53
N VAL A 156 -18.73 6.81 -2.39
CA VAL A 156 -17.30 6.98 -2.05
C VAL A 156 -17.00 8.42 -1.65
N ARG A 157 -17.47 9.41 -2.42
CA ARG A 157 -17.27 10.84 -2.11
C ARG A 157 -17.86 11.24 -0.76
N ASN A 158 -19.08 10.81 -0.46
CA ASN A 158 -19.75 11.15 0.79
C ASN A 158 -19.01 10.51 1.99
N THR A 159 -18.67 9.23 1.88
CA THR A 159 -17.91 8.51 2.90
C THR A 159 -16.56 9.16 3.17
N MET A 160 -15.86 9.64 2.13
CA MET A 160 -14.60 10.35 2.31
C MET A 160 -14.76 11.67 3.06
N ARG A 161 -15.86 12.39 2.87
CA ARG A 161 -16.14 13.63 3.61
C ARG A 161 -16.41 13.32 5.09
N GLU A 162 -17.19 12.29 5.37
CA GLU A 162 -17.43 11.82 6.73
C GLU A 162 -16.12 11.36 7.39
N ALA A 163 -15.28 10.62 6.66
CA ALA A 163 -13.97 10.20 7.15
C ALA A 163 -13.03 11.40 7.38
N GLN A 164 -13.09 12.42 6.52
CA GLN A 164 -12.33 13.66 6.70
C GLN A 164 -12.73 14.34 8.01
N GLN A 165 -14.04 14.52 8.23
CA GLN A 165 -14.58 15.13 9.44
C GLN A 165 -14.18 14.33 10.68
N ALA A 166 -14.25 13.00 10.62
CA ALA A 166 -13.81 12.14 11.71
C ALA A 166 -12.30 12.27 12.02
N LEU A 167 -11.46 12.46 11.00
CA LEU A 167 -10.01 12.66 11.16
C LEU A 167 -9.63 14.05 11.68
N GLU A 168 -10.47 15.05 11.43
CA GLU A 168 -10.31 16.44 11.89
C GLU A 168 -10.91 16.68 13.28
N GLY A 169 -11.79 15.78 13.74
CA GLY A 169 -12.38 15.82 15.07
C GLY A 169 -11.33 15.83 16.18
N GLN A 170 -11.56 16.65 17.21
CA GLN A 170 -10.63 16.85 18.32
C GLN A 170 -10.55 15.65 19.26
N ASP A 171 -11.60 14.83 19.32
CA ASP A 171 -11.72 13.69 20.25
C ASP A 171 -11.06 12.40 19.74
N LEU A 172 -10.46 12.42 18.54
CA LEU A 172 -9.81 11.24 17.98
C LEU A 172 -8.39 11.11 18.58
N GLU A 173 -8.30 10.37 19.69
CA GLU A 173 -7.03 9.89 20.27
C GLU A 173 -6.35 8.91 19.29
N MET A 174 -5.66 9.48 18.30
CA MET A 174 -4.97 8.74 17.25
C MET A 174 -3.54 9.24 17.12
N PRO A 175 -2.54 8.34 17.05
CA PRO A 175 -1.16 8.72 16.78
C PRO A 175 -1.05 9.58 15.51
N PRO A 176 -0.22 10.64 15.51
CA PRO A 176 -0.04 11.51 14.35
C PRO A 176 0.34 10.76 13.07
N GLU A 177 1.13 9.69 13.20
CA GLU A 177 1.55 8.85 12.08
C GLU A 177 0.37 8.12 11.41
N GLU A 178 -0.55 7.62 12.21
CA GLU A 178 -1.73 6.91 11.73
C GLU A 178 -2.69 7.87 11.02
N ARG A 179 -2.90 9.05 11.60
CA ARG A 179 -3.67 10.14 10.98
C ARG A 179 -3.09 10.53 9.63
N ALA A 180 -1.76 10.62 9.54
CA ALA A 180 -1.07 10.91 8.27
C ALA A 180 -1.27 9.80 7.24
N ARG A 181 -1.30 8.52 7.64
CA ARG A 181 -1.61 7.39 6.75
C ARG A 181 -3.04 7.50 6.19
N TYR A 182 -4.03 7.80 7.01
CA TYR A 182 -5.41 7.94 6.55
C TYR A 182 -5.62 9.15 5.63
N ARG A 183 -4.95 10.28 5.92
CA ARG A 183 -4.94 11.43 5.01
C ARG A 183 -4.38 11.08 3.63
N LYS A 184 -3.33 10.24 3.55
CA LYS A 184 -2.81 9.76 2.26
C LYS A 184 -3.85 8.95 1.47
N VAL A 185 -4.63 8.11 2.15
CA VAL A 185 -5.72 7.35 1.51
C VAL A 185 -6.82 8.28 0.99
N LEU A 186 -7.20 9.28 1.78
CA LEU A 186 -8.18 10.29 1.39
C LEU A 186 -7.74 11.04 0.12
N LEU A 187 -6.50 11.54 0.11
CA LEU A 187 -5.91 12.21 -1.07
C LEU A 187 -5.82 11.27 -2.29
N TYR A 188 -5.55 9.98 -2.07
CA TYR A 188 -5.55 8.99 -3.14
C TYR A 188 -6.93 8.86 -3.78
N LEU A 189 -7.97 8.65 -2.98
CA LEU A 189 -9.34 8.51 -3.48
C LEU A 189 -9.87 9.80 -4.12
N GLN A 190 -9.48 10.97 -3.61
CA GLN A 190 -9.82 12.27 -4.21
C GLN A 190 -9.28 12.37 -5.63
N ARG A 191 -8.00 12.02 -5.83
CA ARG A 191 -7.37 12.02 -7.15
C ARG A 191 -8.06 11.03 -8.10
N LYS A 192 -8.40 9.84 -7.62
CA LYS A 192 -9.13 8.84 -8.41
C LYS A 192 -10.51 9.34 -8.85
N LEU A 193 -11.28 9.92 -7.94
CA LEU A 193 -12.58 10.51 -8.25
C LEU A 193 -12.48 11.66 -9.27
N ALA A 194 -11.48 12.53 -9.14
CA ALA A 194 -11.27 13.63 -10.08
C ALA A 194 -10.90 13.13 -11.49
N GLY A 195 -10.06 12.10 -11.59
CA GLY A 195 -9.67 11.51 -12.87
C GLY A 195 -10.72 10.63 -13.53
N SER A 196 -11.73 10.16 -12.79
CA SER A 196 -12.77 9.26 -13.28
C SER A 196 -14.02 9.95 -13.83
N CYS A 197 -14.05 11.29 -13.87
CA CYS A 197 -15.21 12.08 -14.32
C CYS A 197 -15.26 12.36 -15.85
N GLY A 198 -14.67 11.51 -16.70
CA GLY A 198 -14.60 11.67 -18.17
C GLY A 198 -15.59 10.84 -18.98
#